data_AF-A0A2V7WZ78-F1
#
_entry.id   AF-A0A2V7WZ78-F1
#
_cell.length_a   1.000
_cell.length_b   1.000
_cell.length_c   1.000
_cell.angle_alpha   90.00
_cell.angle_beta   90.00
_cell.angle_gamma   90.00
#
_symmetry.space_group_name_H-M   'P 1'
#
loop_
_entity.id
_entity.type
_entity.pdbx_description
1 polymer ?
#
loop_
_entity_poly.entity_id
_entity_poly.type
_entity_poly.pdbx_seq_one_letter_code
_entity_poly.pdbx_strand_id
1 'polypeptide(L)'
;MSRDHSIAVVFYPFLSFAYGMFAAVSDMRFLAIPLGCLSAGAIVVGAAAAPAANTSGERWFKEIRLLVLPDEEALHASLADPADRVEFERIFWARRDPDPMTPANEFQGAVARARSRADERFTRSGQKGSDTDCGQLFVLLGEPTEVIGRETKVHFDAAEALRGSRRPEVWIYRSRPGDAVAFTGGELRVALDEECRFAEGARVRDDLLRVARSKVVQPRLGYLKKPDGHLARLEDVRAALTAVPVPTAPGATRADFPLALEPKMLLHTPGGEAYSAGLLRADLKGLRAGDGAPPPALDATVTVQAVDAAGQAAPMIERAVRAAVSADGTFTASYGLPLRPGRYVLRVGLLAGDKTSVASTPIEVPDYDAPGLKLGSLLVYPETSAAPPADARDPYSAFTVGALRLHPRFGNVFAKVDSLHAVCVIYGGQPDAATGKPSLRARLSFNKEGRPVAMGQPETFDTASAVVSVGPVPLADFTPGRYVARVEAIDLVSGKSETQETAFEIQP
;
A
#
# COMPACT_ATOMS: atom_id res chain seq x y z
N MET A 1 30.59 -33.45 -40.34
CA MET A 1 30.56 -32.00 -40.06
C MET A 1 29.69 -31.79 -38.83
N SER A 2 30.33 -31.62 -37.67
CA SER A 2 29.69 -31.39 -36.37
C SER A 2 29.04 -30.00 -36.35
N ARG A 3 27.79 -29.90 -35.91
CA ARG A 3 27.12 -28.63 -35.60
C ARG A 3 27.04 -28.50 -34.10
N ASP A 4 28.00 -27.77 -33.54
CA ASP A 4 28.02 -27.36 -32.14
C ASP A 4 26.80 -26.48 -31.84
N HIS A 5 26.06 -26.85 -30.79
CA HIS A 5 25.03 -26.00 -30.20
C HIS A 5 25.73 -25.02 -29.26
N SER A 6 25.84 -23.76 -29.67
CA SER A 6 26.38 -22.69 -28.83
C SER A 6 25.39 -22.33 -27.73
N ILE A 7 25.74 -22.63 -26.47
CA ILE A 7 25.05 -22.14 -25.28
C ILE A 7 25.57 -20.71 -25.02
N ALA A 8 24.66 -19.72 -24.98
CA ALA A 8 25.01 -18.36 -24.61
C ALA A 8 25.26 -18.29 -23.09
N VAL A 9 26.52 -18.22 -22.68
CA VAL A 9 26.94 -17.93 -21.31
C VAL A 9 27.14 -16.43 -21.20
N VAL A 10 26.24 -15.73 -20.53
CA VAL A 10 26.33 -14.28 -20.32
C VAL A 10 27.21 -14.00 -19.10
N PHE A 11 28.30 -13.26 -19.31
CA PHE A 11 29.23 -12.82 -18.27
C PHE A 11 29.05 -11.32 -18.03
N TYR A 12 28.67 -10.92 -16.81
CA TYR A 12 28.90 -9.57 -16.30
C TYR A 12 29.14 -9.62 -14.78
N PRO A 13 30.10 -8.86 -14.25
CA PRO A 13 30.34 -8.76 -12.81
C PRO A 13 29.44 -7.67 -12.22
N PHE A 14 28.69 -7.98 -11.15
CA PHE A 14 28.03 -6.96 -10.35
C PHE A 14 28.31 -7.13 -8.86
N LEU A 15 28.50 -5.97 -8.25
CA LEU A 15 28.90 -5.69 -6.87
C LEU A 15 28.05 -6.42 -5.83
N SER A 16 28.73 -7.13 -4.92
CA SER A 16 28.20 -7.44 -3.59
C SER A 16 27.93 -6.15 -2.83
N PHE A 17 26.67 -5.83 -2.56
CA PHE A 17 26.29 -4.88 -1.51
C PHE A 17 26.02 -5.64 -0.21
N ALA A 18 26.92 -5.44 0.75
CA ALA A 18 26.83 -6.00 2.08
C ALA A 18 25.68 -5.36 2.87
N TYR A 19 24.79 -6.19 3.41
CA TYR A 19 23.96 -5.84 4.56
C TYR A 19 24.60 -6.46 5.80
N GLY A 20 25.17 -5.62 6.65
CA GLY A 20 25.61 -5.99 7.98
C GLY A 20 25.48 -4.80 8.89
N MET A 21 24.71 -4.94 9.96
CA MET A 21 25.01 -4.52 11.33
C MET A 21 23.69 -4.40 12.12
N PHE A 22 23.47 -5.30 13.08
CA PHE A 22 23.33 -4.97 14.51
C PHE A 22 23.02 -6.25 15.28
N ALA A 23 23.99 -6.70 16.07
CA ALA A 23 23.80 -7.66 17.14
C ALA A 23 24.36 -7.08 18.45
N ALA A 24 23.54 -7.25 19.49
CA ALA A 24 23.86 -7.39 20.92
C ALA A 24 24.54 -6.23 21.68
N VAL A 25 23.80 -5.73 22.70
CA VAL A 25 24.34 -5.56 24.06
C VAL A 25 23.32 -6.13 25.04
N SER A 26 23.78 -7.10 25.83
CA SER A 26 23.06 -7.77 26.93
C SER A 26 23.15 -7.00 28.25
N ASP A 27 22.35 -7.47 29.19
CA ASP A 27 22.46 -7.34 30.65
C ASP A 27 21.88 -6.09 31.31
N MET A 28 20.67 -6.22 31.89
CA MET A 28 20.42 -5.58 33.17
C MET A 28 19.50 -6.41 34.08
N ARG A 29 20.00 -6.59 35.29
CA ARG A 29 19.52 -7.47 36.36
C ARG A 29 18.20 -6.99 36.96
N PHE A 30 17.35 -7.96 37.28
CA PHE A 30 16.18 -7.81 38.15
C PHE A 30 16.59 -7.28 39.53
N LEU A 31 15.96 -6.18 39.96
CA LEU A 31 15.90 -5.77 41.36
C LEU A 31 14.43 -5.57 41.72
N ALA A 32 13.89 -6.50 42.50
CA ALA A 32 12.59 -6.38 43.15
C ALA A 32 12.72 -5.50 44.39
N ILE A 33 11.81 -4.53 44.55
CA ILE A 33 11.54 -3.87 45.84
C ILE A 33 10.00 -3.76 45.99
N PRO A 34 9.41 -4.23 47.10
CA PRO A 34 7.98 -4.23 47.34
C PRO A 34 7.53 -2.95 48.07
N LEU A 35 6.35 -2.43 47.75
CA LEU A 35 5.59 -1.46 48.57
C LEU A 35 4.12 -1.70 48.15
N GLY A 36 3.16 -2.05 48.99
CA GLY A 36 2.92 -1.65 50.37
C GLY A 36 1.49 -1.09 50.40
N CYS A 37 0.53 -1.91 50.81
CA CYS A 37 -0.88 -1.56 50.95
C CYS A 37 -1.07 -0.36 51.87
N LEU A 38 -1.91 0.60 51.47
CA LEU A 38 -2.64 1.48 52.39
C LEU A 38 -3.93 1.97 51.73
N SER A 39 -5.03 1.37 52.17
CA SER A 39 -6.41 1.80 51.97
C SER A 39 -6.78 2.89 52.97
N ALA A 40 -7.28 4.02 52.49
CA ALA A 40 -8.06 4.96 53.30
C ALA A 40 -9.13 5.63 52.40
N GLY A 41 -10.40 5.47 52.80
CA GLY A 41 -11.56 5.94 52.05
C GLY A 41 -11.70 7.45 52.04
N ALA A 42 -12.30 7.96 50.96
CA ALA A 42 -12.83 9.31 50.89
C ALA A 42 -14.27 9.27 50.36
N ILE A 43 -15.12 9.90 51.16
CA ILE A 43 -16.53 10.24 51.04
C ILE A 43 -16.92 10.68 49.62
N VAL A 44 -17.94 10.04 49.03
CA VAL A 44 -18.61 10.52 47.81
C VAL A 44 -19.60 11.62 48.19
N VAL A 45 -19.23 12.87 47.95
CA VAL A 45 -20.20 13.97 47.83
C VAL A 45 -20.59 14.07 46.36
N GLY A 46 -21.87 13.83 46.07
CA GLY A 46 -22.42 13.98 44.73
C GLY A 46 -22.39 15.45 44.28
N ALA A 47 -21.61 15.71 43.25
CA ALA A 47 -21.83 16.85 42.36
C ALA A 47 -22.47 16.31 41.08
N ALA A 48 -23.73 16.65 40.86
CA ALA A 48 -24.40 16.41 39.59
C ALA A 48 -23.65 17.18 38.50
N ALA A 49 -22.96 16.45 37.62
CA ALA A 49 -22.41 17.00 36.38
C ALA A 49 -23.24 16.46 35.20
N ALA A 50 -23.96 17.37 34.54
CA ALA A 50 -24.42 17.18 33.17
C ALA A 50 -24.07 18.46 32.37
N PRO A 51 -23.71 18.41 31.07
CA PRO A 51 -23.20 17.27 30.28
C PRO A 51 -21.81 17.59 29.67
N ALA A 52 -20.84 16.67 29.81
CA ALA A 52 -19.55 16.73 29.11
C ALA A 52 -19.62 16.21 27.65
N ALA A 53 -20.81 15.85 27.16
CA ALA A 53 -20.99 15.14 25.89
C ALA A 53 -20.92 16.06 24.65
N ASN A 54 -21.22 17.36 24.78
CA ASN A 54 -21.27 18.27 23.61
C ASN A 54 -19.90 18.90 23.29
N THR A 55 -19.06 19.12 24.31
CA THR A 55 -17.75 19.77 24.16
C THR A 55 -16.67 18.90 23.51
N SER A 56 -16.79 17.57 23.63
CA SER A 56 -15.82 16.64 23.05
C SER A 56 -15.90 16.59 21.52
N GLY A 57 -17.12 16.54 20.97
CA GLY A 57 -17.33 16.44 19.51
C GLY A 57 -16.97 17.74 18.79
N GLU A 58 -17.36 18.90 19.32
CA GLU A 58 -16.99 20.20 18.75
C GLU A 58 -15.48 20.43 18.76
N ARG A 59 -14.81 19.98 19.83
CA ARG A 59 -13.35 20.01 19.91
C ARG A 59 -12.73 19.09 18.86
N TRP A 60 -13.20 17.84 18.75
CA TRP A 60 -12.68 16.90 17.75
C TRP A 60 -12.76 17.45 16.32
N PHE A 61 -13.88 18.04 15.93
CA PHE A 61 -14.02 18.67 14.60
C PHE A 61 -13.02 19.77 14.34
N LYS A 62 -12.77 20.64 15.34
CA LYS A 62 -11.76 21.69 15.23
C LYS A 62 -10.37 21.12 14.98
N GLU A 63 -10.07 19.98 15.59
CA GLU A 63 -8.76 19.33 15.51
C GLU A 63 -8.45 18.75 14.12
N ILE A 64 -9.48 18.40 13.35
CA ILE A 64 -9.38 17.80 12.01
C ILE A 64 -10.02 18.66 10.91
N ARG A 65 -10.22 19.96 11.15
CA ARG A 65 -11.00 20.88 10.31
C ARG A 65 -10.72 20.75 8.81
N LEU A 66 -9.44 20.70 8.42
CA LEU A 66 -9.06 20.64 7.01
C LEU A 66 -9.10 19.22 6.41
N LEU A 67 -9.35 18.18 7.22
CA LEU A 67 -9.54 16.80 6.75
C LEU A 67 -11.02 16.45 6.51
N VAL A 68 -11.94 17.17 7.16
CA VAL A 68 -13.39 16.98 7.06
C VAL A 68 -13.90 17.46 5.71
N LEU A 69 -14.76 16.65 5.08
CA LEU A 69 -15.43 17.03 3.85
C LEU A 69 -16.74 17.82 4.12
N PRO A 70 -17.20 18.69 3.22
CA PRO A 70 -18.41 19.49 3.46
C PRO A 70 -19.68 18.66 3.74
N ASP A 71 -19.80 17.50 3.11
CA ASP A 71 -20.88 16.54 3.34
C ASP A 71 -20.77 15.84 4.70
N GLU A 72 -19.54 15.56 5.16
CA GLU A 72 -19.25 15.02 6.49
C GLU A 72 -19.57 16.04 7.58
N GLU A 73 -19.22 17.32 7.38
CA GLU A 73 -19.55 18.43 8.29
C GLU A 73 -21.07 18.61 8.43
N ALA A 74 -21.78 18.67 7.29
CA ALA A 74 -23.24 18.80 7.28
C ALA A 74 -23.93 17.60 7.96
N LEU A 75 -23.43 16.39 7.72
CA LEU A 75 -23.95 15.18 8.36
C LEU A 75 -23.75 15.23 9.86
N HIS A 76 -22.53 15.50 10.35
CA HIS A 76 -22.26 15.54 11.79
C HIS A 76 -23.09 16.61 12.50
N ALA A 77 -23.25 17.79 11.90
CA ALA A 77 -24.11 18.84 12.44
C ALA A 77 -25.57 18.37 12.61
N SER A 78 -26.03 17.40 11.81
CA SER A 78 -27.37 16.80 11.94
C SER A 78 -27.48 15.71 13.02
N LEU A 79 -26.35 15.22 13.57
CA LEU A 79 -26.34 14.15 14.58
C LEU A 79 -26.60 14.71 15.97
N ALA A 80 -27.78 14.41 16.52
CA ALA A 80 -28.17 14.79 17.88
C ALA A 80 -27.72 13.77 18.93
N ASP A 81 -27.68 12.48 18.59
CA ASP A 81 -27.30 11.40 19.51
C ASP A 81 -25.77 11.34 19.68
N PRO A 82 -25.24 11.41 20.93
CA PRO A 82 -23.82 11.18 21.19
C PRO A 82 -23.28 9.84 20.65
N ALA A 83 -24.08 8.77 20.65
CA ALA A 83 -23.67 7.47 20.12
C ALA A 83 -23.44 7.52 18.60
N ASP A 84 -24.30 8.24 17.87
CA ASP A 84 -24.12 8.44 16.43
C ASP A 84 -22.88 9.29 16.13
N ARG A 85 -22.53 10.27 16.98
CA ARG A 85 -21.30 11.04 16.80
C ARG A 85 -20.05 10.17 16.99
N VAL A 86 -20.05 9.30 17.98
CA VAL A 86 -18.96 8.32 18.17
C VAL A 86 -18.86 7.38 16.97
N GLU A 87 -19.98 6.89 16.45
CA GLU A 87 -19.97 6.03 15.27
C GLU A 87 -19.53 6.77 14.01
N PHE A 88 -19.91 8.04 13.86
CA PHE A 88 -19.42 8.91 12.81
C PHE A 88 -17.89 9.03 12.85
N GLU A 89 -17.29 9.27 14.03
CA GLU A 89 -15.83 9.35 14.18
C GLU A 89 -15.14 8.03 13.78
N ARG A 90 -15.73 6.88 14.15
CA ARG A 90 -15.22 5.56 13.75
C ARG A 90 -15.22 5.37 12.25
N ILE A 91 -16.34 5.68 11.58
CA ILE A 91 -16.46 5.58 10.13
C ILE A 91 -15.54 6.59 9.44
N PHE A 92 -15.42 7.81 9.97
CA PHE A 92 -14.55 8.86 9.43
C PHE A 92 -13.09 8.41 9.33
N TRP A 93 -12.56 7.79 10.39
CA TRP A 93 -11.19 7.26 10.38
C TRP A 93 -11.08 6.01 9.51
N ALA A 94 -12.03 5.07 9.60
CA ALA A 94 -12.03 3.87 8.77
C ALA A 94 -12.02 4.18 7.26
N ARG A 95 -12.75 5.21 6.82
CA ARG A 95 -12.74 5.72 5.43
C ARG A 95 -11.36 6.19 4.95
N ARG A 96 -10.48 6.56 5.87
CA ARG A 96 -9.14 7.11 5.62
C ARG A 96 -8.03 6.12 6.00
N ASP A 97 -8.39 4.90 6.35
CA ASP A 97 -7.46 3.84 6.75
C ASP A 97 -6.84 3.18 5.51
N PRO A 98 -5.53 3.33 5.26
CA PRO A 98 -4.89 2.71 4.11
C PRO A 98 -4.74 1.20 4.25
N ASP A 99 -4.67 0.67 5.47
CA ASP A 99 -4.52 -0.76 5.73
C ASP A 99 -5.51 -1.24 6.80
N PRO A 100 -6.76 -1.56 6.42
CA PRO A 100 -7.78 -2.03 7.35
C PRO A 100 -7.48 -3.42 7.94
N MET A 101 -6.39 -4.08 7.52
CA MET A 101 -5.96 -5.36 8.07
C MET A 101 -5.21 -5.19 9.39
N THR A 102 -4.66 -4.01 9.66
CA THR A 102 -4.01 -3.75 10.94
C THR A 102 -5.04 -3.35 12.01
N PRO A 103 -4.77 -3.65 13.29
CA PRO A 103 -5.65 -3.19 14.36
C PRO A 103 -5.68 -1.67 14.55
N ALA A 104 -4.70 -0.94 14.03
CA ALA A 104 -4.47 0.48 14.32
C ALA A 104 -4.38 1.28 13.02
N ASN A 105 -5.26 2.26 12.86
CA ASN A 105 -5.29 3.10 11.68
C ASN A 105 -4.00 3.95 11.53
N GLU A 106 -3.21 3.66 10.49
CA GLU A 106 -1.92 4.31 10.26
C GLU A 106 -2.08 5.79 9.93
N PHE A 107 -3.15 6.15 9.22
CA PHE A 107 -3.43 7.54 8.85
C PHE A 107 -3.79 8.38 10.08
N GLN A 108 -4.64 7.86 10.96
CA GLN A 108 -4.98 8.49 12.23
C GLN A 108 -3.71 8.69 13.08
N GLY A 109 -2.85 7.67 13.15
CA GLY A 109 -1.54 7.77 13.82
C GLY A 109 -0.63 8.82 13.17
N ALA A 110 -0.61 8.91 11.83
CA ALA A 110 0.15 9.92 11.11
C ALA A 110 -0.36 11.35 11.37
N VAL A 111 -1.69 11.54 11.42
CA VAL A 111 -2.32 12.81 11.79
C VAL A 111 -1.95 13.18 13.23
N ALA A 112 -2.02 12.25 14.18
CA ALA A 112 -1.62 12.50 15.56
C ALA A 112 -0.14 12.95 15.67
N ARG A 113 0.77 12.28 14.94
CA ARG A 113 2.18 12.68 14.86
C ARG A 113 2.37 14.05 14.20
N ALA A 114 1.62 14.34 13.14
CA ALA A 114 1.67 15.64 12.47
C ALA A 114 1.19 16.76 13.40
N ARG A 115 0.15 16.51 14.20
CA ARG A 115 -0.34 17.44 15.22
C ARG A 115 0.67 17.70 16.33
N SER A 116 1.33 16.66 16.85
CA SER A 116 2.42 16.85 17.83
C SER A 116 3.54 17.74 17.28
N ARG A 117 3.96 17.49 16.03
CA ARG A 117 4.96 18.33 15.36
C ARG A 117 4.47 19.76 15.11
N ALA A 118 3.17 19.93 14.83
CA ALA A 118 2.57 21.25 14.72
C ALA A 118 2.55 21.98 16.07
N ASP A 119 2.27 21.28 17.18
CA ASP A 119 2.33 21.84 18.53
C ASP A 119 3.76 22.29 18.89
N GLU A 120 4.78 21.54 18.50
CA GLU A 120 6.18 21.94 18.74
C GLU A 120 6.59 23.21 17.99
N ARG A 121 6.02 23.44 16.80
CA ARG A 121 6.47 24.50 15.87
C ARG A 121 5.61 25.75 15.89
N PHE A 122 4.31 25.61 16.13
CA PHE A 122 3.32 26.66 15.91
C PHE A 122 2.55 27.04 17.17
N THR A 123 2.94 26.52 18.34
CA THR A 123 2.31 26.89 19.62
C THR A 123 2.48 28.37 19.89
N ARG A 124 1.38 28.98 20.33
CA ARG A 124 1.27 30.39 20.68
C ARG A 124 0.74 30.51 22.10
N SER A 125 0.85 31.70 22.68
CA SER A 125 0.31 31.97 24.02
C SER A 125 -1.18 31.59 24.08
N GLY A 126 -1.50 30.54 24.85
CA GLY A 126 -2.88 30.06 25.03
C GLY A 126 -3.48 29.24 23.87
N GLN A 127 -2.73 28.96 22.79
CA GLN A 127 -3.22 28.18 21.64
C GLN A 127 -2.20 27.12 21.22
N LYS A 128 -2.64 25.87 21.16
CA LYS A 128 -1.82 24.77 20.64
C LYS A 128 -1.49 25.00 19.17
N GLY A 129 -0.28 24.64 18.75
CA GLY A 129 0.15 24.85 17.37
C GLY A 129 -0.72 24.13 16.35
N SER A 130 -1.18 22.91 16.65
CA SER A 130 -2.13 22.16 15.82
C SER A 130 -3.52 22.80 15.70
N ASP A 131 -3.89 23.74 16.58
CA ASP A 131 -5.15 24.48 16.51
C ASP A 131 -5.02 25.80 15.73
N THR A 132 -3.82 26.13 15.24
CA THR A 132 -3.58 27.30 14.36
C THR A 132 -3.81 26.93 12.90
N ASP A 133 -4.09 27.89 12.01
CA ASP A 133 -4.27 27.54 10.60
C ASP A 133 -2.98 27.03 9.94
N CYS A 134 -1.81 27.55 10.34
CA CYS A 134 -0.51 26.96 9.98
C CYS A 134 -0.41 25.48 10.38
N GLY A 135 -0.82 25.14 11.60
CA GLY A 135 -0.80 23.77 12.10
C GLY A 135 -1.77 22.87 11.36
N GLN A 136 -2.97 23.36 11.08
CA GLN A 136 -3.98 22.63 10.29
C GLN A 136 -3.48 22.38 8.86
N LEU A 137 -2.89 23.38 8.20
CA LEU A 137 -2.26 23.22 6.87
C LEU A 137 -1.13 22.20 6.92
N PHE A 138 -0.27 22.27 7.94
CA PHE A 138 0.83 21.33 8.13
C PHE A 138 0.33 19.89 8.36
N VAL A 139 -0.79 19.71 9.06
CA VAL A 139 -1.40 18.39 9.28
C VAL A 139 -1.93 17.81 7.97
N LEU A 140 -2.58 18.62 7.13
CA LEU A 140 -3.15 18.16 5.85
C LEU A 140 -2.10 17.94 4.76
N LEU A 141 -1.20 18.92 4.59
CA LEU A 141 -0.28 19.02 3.45
C LEU A 141 1.16 18.61 3.79
N GLY A 142 1.54 18.59 5.08
CA GLY A 142 2.92 18.42 5.50
C GLY A 142 3.76 19.69 5.33
N GLU A 143 5.07 19.50 5.15
CA GLU A 143 6.02 20.60 4.98
C GLU A 143 5.87 21.27 3.60
N PRO A 144 5.88 22.61 3.54
CA PRO A 144 5.87 23.31 2.26
C PRO A 144 7.16 23.03 1.47
N THR A 145 7.05 23.10 0.14
CA THR A 145 8.21 22.97 -0.75
C THR A 145 9.14 24.17 -0.62
N GLU A 146 8.57 25.36 -0.44
CA GLU A 146 9.31 26.61 -0.30
C GLU A 146 8.56 27.56 0.64
N VAL A 147 9.29 28.39 1.37
CA VAL A 147 8.74 29.43 2.26
C VAL A 147 9.37 30.78 1.90
N ILE A 148 8.57 31.72 1.42
CA ILE A 148 8.97 33.11 1.15
C ILE A 148 8.66 33.97 2.37
N GLY A 149 9.52 34.95 2.66
CA GLY A 149 9.39 35.86 3.83
C GLY A 149 10.34 35.54 4.98
N ARG A 150 11.19 34.51 4.82
CA ARG A 150 12.20 34.06 5.80
C ARG A 150 13.60 34.65 5.57
N GLU A 151 13.74 35.79 4.87
CA GLU A 151 15.07 36.32 4.51
C GLU A 151 15.94 36.59 5.74
N THR A 152 17.03 35.83 5.83
CA THR A 152 18.08 35.95 6.83
C THR A 152 18.97 37.16 6.52
N LYS A 153 18.74 38.28 7.20
CA LYS A 153 19.85 39.11 7.68
C LYS A 153 19.83 39.08 9.20
N VAL A 154 20.45 38.05 9.76
CA VAL A 154 20.70 37.98 11.20
C VAL A 154 22.20 37.87 11.38
N HIS A 155 22.81 39.01 11.72
CA HIS A 155 24.06 39.01 12.48
C HIS A 155 23.88 38.10 13.68
N PHE A 156 24.79 37.15 13.86
CA PHE A 156 24.86 36.30 15.05
C PHE A 156 24.80 37.18 16.30
N ASP A 157 23.70 37.09 17.04
CA ASP A 157 23.72 36.82 18.48
C ASP A 157 22.28 36.64 19.01
N ALA A 158 22.18 35.80 20.04
CA ALA A 158 21.03 35.52 20.90
C ALA A 158 20.00 34.47 20.42
N ALA A 159 20.05 33.33 21.10
CA ALA A 159 19.04 32.28 21.20
C ALA A 159 17.67 32.76 21.76
N GLU A 160 17.49 34.08 21.96
CA GLU A 160 16.22 34.74 22.26
C GLU A 160 15.39 35.02 20.99
N ALA A 161 16.02 35.08 19.80
CA ALA A 161 15.34 35.30 18.52
C ALA A 161 14.49 34.10 18.04
N LEU A 162 14.65 32.92 18.66
CA LEU A 162 13.84 31.73 18.37
C LEU A 162 12.43 31.78 18.99
N ARG A 163 12.14 32.78 19.83
CA ARG A 163 10.79 33.05 20.37
C ARG A 163 10.20 34.37 19.85
N GLY A 164 10.80 34.95 18.81
CA GLY A 164 10.41 36.24 18.22
C GLY A 164 9.30 36.12 17.19
N SER A 165 8.40 37.10 17.19
CA SER A 165 7.20 37.26 16.36
C SER A 165 7.35 36.69 14.94
N ARG A 166 6.46 35.76 14.58
CA ARG A 166 6.39 35.21 13.23
C ARG A 166 6.09 36.35 12.26
N ARG A 167 6.85 36.45 11.18
CA ARG A 167 6.57 37.42 10.10
C ARG A 167 5.56 36.83 9.12
N PRO A 168 4.89 37.67 8.30
CA PRO A 168 4.07 37.15 7.23
C PRO A 168 4.91 36.28 6.29
N GLU A 169 4.42 35.07 6.04
CA GLU A 169 5.11 34.06 5.24
C GLU A 169 4.20 33.64 4.08
N VAL A 170 4.79 33.25 2.95
CA VAL A 170 4.07 32.56 1.89
C VAL A 170 4.60 31.14 1.78
N TRP A 171 3.76 30.18 2.11
CA TRP A 171 4.05 28.76 1.97
C TRP A 171 3.66 28.30 0.57
N ILE A 172 4.60 27.67 -0.13
CA ILE A 172 4.42 27.19 -1.50
C ILE A 172 4.52 25.66 -1.51
N TYR A 173 3.47 25.02 -2.01
CA TYR A 173 3.41 23.59 -2.27
C TYR A 173 3.39 23.36 -3.76
N ARG A 174 4.41 22.69 -4.31
CA ARG A 174 4.47 22.41 -5.76
C ARG A 174 3.99 21.00 -6.03
N SER A 175 3.19 20.84 -7.09
CA SER A 175 2.79 19.54 -7.56
C SER A 175 3.96 18.82 -8.20
N ARG A 176 4.08 17.53 -7.91
CA ARG A 176 5.08 16.62 -8.46
C ARG A 176 4.38 15.53 -9.28
N PRO A 177 5.04 14.99 -10.31
CA PRO A 177 4.57 13.78 -10.95
C PRO A 177 4.38 12.66 -9.91
N GLY A 178 3.18 12.09 -9.83
CA GLY A 178 2.82 11.05 -8.86
C GLY A 178 2.13 11.56 -7.58
N ASP A 179 1.99 12.89 -7.38
CA ASP A 179 1.17 13.40 -6.29
C ASP A 179 -0.30 13.01 -6.49
N ALA A 180 -0.98 12.63 -5.39
CA ALA A 180 -2.39 12.26 -5.41
C ALA A 180 -3.30 13.41 -5.92
N VAL A 181 -2.84 14.67 -5.77
CA VAL A 181 -3.54 15.87 -6.21
C VAL A 181 -2.57 16.84 -6.88
N ALA A 182 -2.83 17.20 -8.12
CA ALA A 182 -2.18 18.32 -8.79
C ALA A 182 -2.92 19.63 -8.46
N PHE A 183 -2.21 20.62 -7.93
CA PHE A 183 -2.72 21.95 -7.58
C PHE A 183 -3.07 22.75 -8.83
N THR A 184 -4.02 23.67 -8.66
CA THR A 184 -4.51 24.49 -9.77
C THR A 184 -3.41 25.44 -10.22
N GLY A 185 -2.87 25.25 -11.43
CA GLY A 185 -1.70 26.00 -11.92
C GLY A 185 -0.34 25.43 -11.50
N GLY A 186 -0.30 24.20 -10.97
CA GLY A 186 0.93 23.47 -10.67
C GLY A 186 1.54 23.76 -9.28
N GLU A 187 1.05 24.78 -8.58
CA GLU A 187 1.43 25.05 -7.18
C GLU A 187 0.27 25.67 -6.40
N LEU A 188 0.26 25.40 -5.09
CA LEU A 188 -0.58 26.06 -4.11
C LEU A 188 0.27 27.04 -3.30
N ARG A 189 -0.16 28.30 -3.29
CA ARG A 189 0.48 29.38 -2.52
C ARG A 189 -0.47 29.82 -1.42
N VAL A 190 -0.01 29.75 -0.17
CA VAL A 190 -0.80 30.16 1.00
C VAL A 190 -0.06 31.27 1.74
N ALA A 191 -0.65 32.46 1.74
CA ALA A 191 -0.15 33.59 2.52
C ALA A 191 -0.64 33.48 3.96
N LEU A 192 0.29 33.50 4.90
CA LEU A 192 0.06 33.40 6.33
C LEU A 192 0.48 34.71 6.99
N ASP A 193 -0.37 35.24 7.86
CA ASP A 193 -0.05 36.42 8.67
C ASP A 193 0.81 36.07 9.90
N GLU A 194 1.14 37.09 10.69
CA GLU A 194 1.91 36.96 11.93
C GLU A 194 1.16 36.11 12.97
N GLU A 195 -0.17 36.03 12.86
CA GLU A 195 -1.09 35.24 13.67
C GLU A 195 -1.28 33.79 13.19
N CYS A 196 -0.60 33.36 12.13
CA CYS A 196 -0.77 32.04 11.53
C CYS A 196 -2.16 31.80 10.94
N ARG A 197 -2.83 32.87 10.50
CA ARG A 197 -4.09 32.78 9.77
C ARG A 197 -3.82 32.92 8.28
N PHE A 198 -4.63 32.25 7.48
CA PHE A 198 -4.66 32.46 6.04
C PHE A 198 -6.06 32.83 5.58
N ALA A 199 -6.15 33.62 4.52
CA ALA A 199 -7.41 33.85 3.85
C ALA A 199 -7.75 32.65 2.95
N GLU A 200 -8.88 31.99 3.23
CA GLU A 200 -9.44 30.93 2.38
C GLU A 200 -10.07 31.51 1.11
N GLY A 201 -9.23 32.03 0.21
CA GLY A 201 -9.65 32.37 -1.14
C GLY A 201 -10.24 31.13 -1.83
N ALA A 202 -11.20 31.33 -2.74
CA ALA A 202 -11.93 30.23 -3.38
C ALA A 202 -11.01 29.15 -3.99
N ARG A 203 -9.88 29.56 -4.60
CA ARG A 203 -8.87 28.64 -5.15
C ARG A 203 -8.15 27.81 -4.09
N VAL A 204 -7.69 28.45 -3.02
CA VAL A 204 -7.02 27.77 -1.90
C VAL A 204 -7.96 26.75 -1.29
N ARG A 205 -9.21 27.14 -1.03
CA ARG A 205 -10.24 26.24 -0.48
C ARG A 205 -10.49 25.04 -1.39
N ASP A 206 -10.63 25.25 -2.70
CA ASP A 206 -10.83 24.14 -3.65
C ASP A 206 -9.65 23.15 -3.65
N ASP A 207 -8.42 23.66 -3.71
CA ASP A 207 -7.21 22.83 -3.66
C ASP A 207 -7.10 22.05 -2.34
N LEU A 208 -7.36 22.68 -1.18
CA LEU A 208 -7.37 22.01 0.12
C LEU A 208 -8.45 20.92 0.20
N LEU A 209 -9.66 21.18 -0.31
CA LEU A 209 -10.73 20.19 -0.37
C LEU A 209 -10.37 19.01 -1.27
N ARG A 210 -9.71 19.26 -2.41
CA ARG A 210 -9.21 18.17 -3.27
C ARG A 210 -8.19 17.30 -2.54
N VAL A 211 -7.29 17.90 -1.75
CA VAL A 211 -6.35 17.14 -0.91
C VAL A 211 -7.07 16.38 0.20
N ALA A 212 -8.04 16.98 0.89
CA ALA A 212 -8.83 16.31 1.92
C ALA A 212 -9.57 15.09 1.36
N ARG A 213 -10.21 15.24 0.19
CA ARG A 213 -10.87 14.13 -0.53
C ARG A 213 -9.89 13.03 -0.90
N SER A 214 -8.66 13.38 -1.29
CA SER A 214 -7.64 12.39 -1.63
C SER A 214 -7.16 11.56 -0.44
N LYS A 215 -7.50 11.93 0.80
CA LYS A 215 -7.21 11.13 2.00
C LYS A 215 -8.26 10.05 2.27
N VAL A 216 -9.41 10.12 1.61
CA VAL A 216 -10.44 9.06 1.68
C VAL A 216 -10.04 7.94 0.73
N VAL A 217 -9.56 6.84 1.29
CA VAL A 217 -9.05 5.68 0.55
C VAL A 217 -10.04 4.52 0.50
N GLN A 218 -11.05 4.52 1.39
CA GLN A 218 -12.17 3.58 1.38
C GLN A 218 -13.50 4.33 1.16
N PRO A 219 -13.75 4.82 -0.06
CA PRO A 219 -14.89 5.69 -0.34
C PRO A 219 -16.24 4.98 -0.20
N ARG A 220 -16.29 3.65 -0.26
CA ARG A 220 -17.55 2.89 -0.15
C ARG A 220 -18.04 2.70 1.28
N LEU A 221 -17.20 2.94 2.29
CA LEU A 221 -17.62 2.96 3.70
C LEU A 221 -18.52 4.17 3.99
N GLY A 222 -19.79 4.10 3.62
CA GLY A 222 -20.73 5.21 3.81
C GLY A 222 -21.27 5.34 5.23
N TYR A 223 -21.81 6.52 5.55
CA TYR A 223 -22.57 6.77 6.77
C TYR A 223 -24.03 6.32 6.58
N LEU A 224 -24.24 5.01 6.56
CA LEU A 224 -25.58 4.43 6.36
C LEU A 224 -26.46 4.74 7.57
N LYS A 225 -27.69 5.16 7.34
CA LYS A 225 -28.71 5.29 8.39
C LYS A 225 -29.58 4.04 8.43
N LYS A 226 -29.84 3.56 9.64
CA LYS A 226 -30.85 2.53 9.90
C LYS A 226 -32.25 3.13 9.75
N PRO A 227 -33.30 2.30 9.63
CA PRO A 227 -34.68 2.78 9.54
C PRO A 227 -35.14 3.64 10.73
N ASP A 228 -34.50 3.49 11.90
CA ASP A 228 -34.75 4.28 13.10
C ASP A 228 -34.08 5.68 13.08
N GLY A 229 -33.32 6.00 12.02
CA GLY A 229 -32.64 7.27 11.84
C GLY A 229 -31.21 7.32 12.40
N HIS A 230 -30.80 6.34 13.21
CA HIS A 230 -29.45 6.23 13.77
C HIS A 230 -28.45 5.72 12.73
N LEU A 231 -27.16 5.97 12.96
CA LEU A 231 -26.10 5.44 12.10
C LEU A 231 -25.97 3.92 12.26
N ALA A 232 -25.77 3.24 11.14
CA ALA A 232 -25.33 1.86 11.12
C ALA A 232 -23.93 1.76 11.71
N ARG A 233 -23.65 0.69 12.46
CA ARG A 233 -22.31 0.49 13.01
C ARG A 233 -21.35 0.18 11.87
N LEU A 234 -20.09 0.57 12.01
CA LEU A 234 -19.03 0.30 11.04
C LEU A 234 -18.98 -1.17 10.62
N GLU A 235 -19.15 -2.10 11.58
CA GLU A 235 -19.16 -3.54 11.27
C GLU A 235 -20.35 -3.94 10.41
N ASP A 236 -21.53 -3.33 10.63
CA ASP A 236 -22.72 -3.58 9.83
C ASP A 236 -22.55 -2.98 8.41
N VAL A 237 -21.91 -1.80 8.29
CA VAL A 237 -21.55 -1.19 7.00
C VAL A 237 -20.55 -2.06 6.23
N ARG A 238 -19.51 -2.55 6.91
CA ARG A 238 -18.52 -3.48 6.32
C ARG A 238 -19.21 -4.77 5.88
N ALA A 239 -20.04 -5.36 6.74
CA ALA A 239 -20.80 -6.56 6.41
C ALA A 239 -21.70 -6.34 5.18
N ALA A 240 -22.34 -5.18 5.03
CA ALA A 240 -23.14 -4.87 3.85
C ALA A 240 -22.30 -4.79 2.56
N LEU A 241 -21.05 -4.28 2.64
CA LEU A 241 -20.13 -4.24 1.50
C LEU A 241 -19.62 -5.64 1.09
N THR A 242 -19.46 -6.54 2.05
CA THR A 242 -19.00 -7.92 1.82
C THR A 242 -20.13 -8.87 1.44
N ALA A 243 -21.36 -8.58 1.89
CA ALA A 243 -22.57 -9.34 1.63
C ALA A 243 -23.13 -9.18 0.21
N VAL A 244 -22.48 -8.40 -0.68
CA VAL A 244 -22.81 -8.43 -2.12
C VAL A 244 -22.62 -9.88 -2.59
N PRO A 245 -23.69 -10.63 -2.90
CA PRO A 245 -23.57 -12.05 -3.12
C PRO A 245 -22.73 -12.32 -4.38
N VAL A 246 -21.58 -12.98 -4.21
CA VAL A 246 -20.95 -13.71 -5.31
C VAL A 246 -21.58 -15.09 -5.28
N PRO A 247 -22.22 -15.55 -6.37
CA PRO A 247 -22.77 -16.88 -6.41
C PRO A 247 -21.66 -17.90 -6.13
N THR A 248 -21.95 -18.83 -5.24
CA THR A 248 -21.01 -19.81 -4.66
C THR A 248 -20.48 -20.85 -5.66
N ALA A 249 -20.85 -20.72 -6.94
CA ALA A 249 -20.34 -21.53 -8.03
C ALA A 249 -19.12 -20.87 -8.67
N PRO A 250 -18.00 -21.60 -8.88
CA PRO A 250 -16.89 -21.10 -9.69
C PRO A 250 -17.40 -20.69 -11.07
N GLY A 251 -17.24 -19.42 -11.43
CA GLY A 251 -17.66 -18.85 -12.72
C GLY A 251 -18.94 -18.01 -12.70
N ALA A 252 -19.61 -17.88 -11.56
CA ALA A 252 -20.83 -17.08 -11.48
C ALA A 252 -20.49 -15.63 -11.12
N THR A 253 -20.39 -14.77 -12.14
CA THR A 253 -20.01 -13.37 -12.00
C THR A 253 -21.24 -12.48 -12.00
N ARG A 254 -21.43 -11.64 -10.98
CA ARG A 254 -22.03 -10.31 -11.23
C ARG A 254 -20.95 -9.53 -11.96
N ALA A 255 -21.08 -9.47 -13.28
CA ALA A 255 -20.12 -8.83 -14.15
C ALA A 255 -20.87 -7.94 -15.12
N ASP A 256 -20.69 -6.64 -14.97
CA ASP A 256 -21.00 -5.69 -16.04
C ASP A 256 -20.01 -5.84 -17.22
N PHE A 257 -18.87 -6.50 -16.99
CA PHE A 257 -17.84 -6.82 -17.98
C PHE A 257 -16.98 -8.03 -17.57
N PRO A 258 -16.39 -8.80 -18.52
CA PRO A 258 -15.49 -9.89 -18.19
C PRO A 258 -14.29 -9.43 -17.36
N LEU A 259 -13.99 -10.13 -16.27
CA LEU A 259 -12.86 -9.86 -15.38
C LEU A 259 -12.10 -11.16 -15.12
N ALA A 260 -10.80 -11.17 -15.41
CA ALA A 260 -9.91 -12.30 -15.15
C ALA A 260 -8.85 -11.92 -14.12
N LEU A 261 -8.42 -12.89 -13.31
CA LEU A 261 -7.41 -12.72 -12.27
C LEU A 261 -6.23 -13.64 -12.51
N GLU A 262 -5.06 -13.17 -12.11
CA GLU A 262 -3.83 -13.95 -12.13
C GLU A 262 -2.98 -13.61 -10.90
N PRO A 263 -2.99 -14.46 -9.86
CA PRO A 263 -2.02 -14.37 -8.79
C PRO A 263 -0.61 -14.50 -9.35
N LYS A 264 0.30 -13.61 -8.95
CA LYS A 264 1.67 -13.58 -9.48
C LYS A 264 2.70 -13.79 -8.39
N MET A 265 2.47 -13.22 -7.21
CA MET A 265 3.48 -13.10 -6.18
C MET A 265 2.91 -13.49 -4.81
N LEU A 266 3.65 -14.34 -4.12
CA LEU A 266 3.58 -14.60 -2.69
C LEU A 266 4.98 -14.37 -2.13
N LEU A 267 5.09 -13.39 -1.24
CA LEU A 267 6.35 -12.99 -0.62
C LEU A 267 6.19 -12.97 0.90
N HIS A 268 7.00 -13.72 1.63
CA HIS A 268 7.02 -13.65 3.09
C HIS A 268 7.36 -12.24 3.58
N THR A 269 6.67 -11.80 4.62
CA THR A 269 6.88 -10.53 5.29
C THR A 269 7.47 -10.77 6.68
N PRO A 270 8.20 -9.79 7.27
CA PRO A 270 8.72 -9.93 8.63
C PRO A 270 7.65 -10.16 9.71
N GLY A 271 6.38 -9.91 9.41
CA GLY A 271 5.25 -10.13 10.33
C GLY A 271 4.76 -11.58 10.37
N GLY A 272 5.38 -12.51 9.63
CA GLY A 272 4.94 -13.90 9.50
C GLY A 272 3.77 -14.11 8.53
N GLU A 273 3.38 -13.05 7.82
CA GLU A 273 2.38 -13.09 6.75
C GLU A 273 3.10 -13.28 5.41
N ALA A 274 2.35 -13.65 4.37
CA ALA A 274 2.78 -13.50 2.99
C ALA A 274 2.00 -12.37 2.33
N TYR A 275 2.70 -11.46 1.67
CA TYR A 275 2.09 -10.49 0.80
C TYR A 275 1.69 -11.17 -0.52
N SER A 276 0.39 -11.29 -0.76
CA SER A 276 -0.16 -11.79 -2.02
C SER A 276 -0.41 -10.64 -2.98
N ALA A 277 0.17 -10.69 -4.18
CA ALA A 277 -0.11 -9.75 -5.24
C ALA A 277 -0.39 -10.46 -6.57
N GLY A 278 -1.23 -9.84 -7.38
CA GLY A 278 -1.65 -10.38 -8.67
C GLY A 278 -2.13 -9.29 -9.61
N LEU A 279 -2.47 -9.70 -10.83
CA LEU A 279 -3.05 -8.83 -11.84
C LEU A 279 -4.52 -9.18 -12.04
N LEU A 280 -5.31 -8.15 -12.29
CA LEU A 280 -6.63 -8.28 -12.90
C LEU A 280 -6.59 -7.76 -14.33
N ARG A 281 -7.36 -8.38 -15.23
CA ARG A 281 -7.60 -7.90 -16.59
C ARG A 281 -9.10 -7.85 -16.85
N ALA A 282 -9.61 -6.67 -17.18
CA ALA A 282 -10.99 -6.45 -17.58
C ALA A 282 -11.10 -6.27 -19.09
N ASP A 283 -12.10 -6.88 -19.74
CA ASP A 283 -12.49 -6.55 -21.12
C ASP A 283 -13.58 -5.47 -21.08
N LEU A 284 -13.20 -4.23 -21.40
CA LEU A 284 -14.06 -3.06 -21.31
C LEU A 284 -14.64 -2.65 -22.67
N LYS A 285 -14.63 -3.51 -23.71
CA LYS A 285 -15.16 -3.16 -25.04
C LYS A 285 -16.63 -2.69 -25.02
N GLY A 286 -17.40 -3.16 -24.04
CA GLY A 286 -18.78 -2.74 -23.81
C GLY A 286 -18.93 -1.37 -23.14
N LEU A 287 -17.86 -0.86 -22.52
CA LEU A 287 -17.81 0.44 -21.86
C LEU A 287 -17.32 1.49 -22.87
N ARG A 288 -18.17 2.42 -23.27
CA ARG A 288 -17.85 3.46 -24.26
C ARG A 288 -17.93 4.85 -23.64
N ALA A 289 -17.04 5.75 -24.08
CA ALA A 289 -17.15 7.18 -23.81
C ALA A 289 -18.26 7.80 -24.69
N GLY A 290 -18.55 9.09 -24.49
CA GLY A 290 -19.66 9.77 -25.18
C GLY A 290 -19.60 9.76 -26.72
N ASP A 291 -18.42 9.56 -27.31
CA ASP A 291 -18.19 9.42 -28.75
C ASP A 291 -18.24 7.95 -29.25
N GLY A 292 -18.44 6.99 -28.36
CA GLY A 292 -18.47 5.57 -28.68
C GLY A 292 -17.10 4.88 -28.72
N ALA A 293 -16.00 5.60 -28.46
CA ALA A 293 -14.66 5.01 -28.34
C ALA A 293 -14.38 4.52 -26.91
N PRO A 294 -13.47 3.54 -26.71
CA PRO A 294 -12.97 3.23 -25.38
C PRO A 294 -12.29 4.47 -24.78
N PRO A 295 -12.49 4.78 -23.49
CA PRO A 295 -11.81 5.90 -22.87
C PRO A 295 -10.28 5.68 -22.89
N PRO A 296 -9.45 6.68 -23.25
CA PRO A 296 -7.99 6.49 -23.37
C PRO A 296 -7.33 6.14 -22.03
N ALA A 297 -7.94 6.55 -20.92
CA ALA A 297 -7.57 6.16 -19.57
C ALA A 297 -8.83 6.02 -18.72
N LEU A 298 -8.75 5.14 -17.73
CA LEU A 298 -9.83 4.86 -16.79
C LEU A 298 -9.37 5.17 -15.36
N ASP A 299 -10.16 5.97 -14.65
CA ASP A 299 -10.16 6.00 -13.19
C ASP A 299 -11.09 4.90 -12.68
N ALA A 300 -10.56 3.99 -11.88
CA ALA A 300 -11.33 2.89 -11.32
C ALA A 300 -10.92 2.62 -9.86
N THR A 301 -11.70 1.80 -9.17
CA THR A 301 -11.36 1.28 -7.84
C THR A 301 -11.20 -0.22 -7.93
N VAL A 302 -10.02 -0.72 -7.54
CA VAL A 302 -9.79 -2.14 -7.31
C VAL A 302 -10.18 -2.45 -5.88
N THR A 303 -10.96 -3.51 -5.68
CA THR A 303 -11.30 -4.01 -4.34
C THR A 303 -10.73 -5.41 -4.18
N VAL A 304 -10.14 -5.74 -3.03
CA VAL A 304 -9.63 -7.08 -2.75
C VAL A 304 -10.03 -7.53 -1.36
N GLN A 305 -10.46 -8.79 -1.25
CA GLN A 305 -10.81 -9.45 0.00
C GLN A 305 -10.42 -10.92 -0.09
N ALA A 306 -9.96 -11.49 1.04
CA ALA A 306 -9.81 -12.92 1.19
C ALA A 306 -10.89 -13.48 2.12
N VAL A 307 -11.43 -14.64 1.75
CA VAL A 307 -12.34 -15.42 2.60
C VAL A 307 -11.67 -16.74 2.91
N ASP A 308 -11.51 -17.05 4.19
CA ASP A 308 -10.87 -18.30 4.61
C ASP A 308 -11.79 -19.51 4.43
N ALA A 309 -11.27 -20.71 4.71
CA ALA A 309 -12.01 -21.96 4.61
C ALA A 309 -13.23 -22.03 5.56
N ALA A 310 -13.26 -21.24 6.64
CA ALA A 310 -14.39 -21.15 7.56
C ALA A 310 -15.47 -20.17 7.06
N GLY A 311 -15.25 -19.49 5.92
CA GLY A 311 -16.14 -18.47 5.39
C GLY A 311 -15.94 -17.11 6.05
N GLN A 312 -14.94 -16.94 6.91
CA GLN A 312 -14.63 -15.68 7.54
C GLN A 312 -13.84 -14.80 6.57
N ALA A 313 -14.36 -13.60 6.35
CA ALA A 313 -13.77 -12.66 5.41
C ALA A 313 -12.86 -11.67 6.14
N ALA A 314 -11.65 -11.49 5.60
CA ALA A 314 -10.78 -10.38 5.96
C ALA A 314 -11.46 -9.04 5.59
N PRO A 315 -11.11 -7.92 6.27
CA PRO A 315 -11.45 -6.58 5.81
C PRO A 315 -11.14 -6.41 4.31
N MET A 316 -12.06 -5.75 3.60
CA MET A 316 -11.88 -5.42 2.19
C MET A 316 -10.91 -4.25 2.06
N ILE A 317 -9.91 -4.37 1.20
CA ILE A 317 -9.04 -3.25 0.80
C ILE A 317 -9.61 -2.63 -0.48
N GLU A 318 -9.64 -1.30 -0.51
CA GLU A 318 -9.98 -0.52 -1.70
C GLU A 318 -8.76 0.28 -2.17
N ARG A 319 -8.54 0.32 -3.48
CA ARG A 319 -7.46 1.09 -4.08
C ARG A 319 -7.94 1.80 -5.34
N ALA A 320 -7.87 3.12 -5.33
CA ALA A 320 -8.03 3.90 -6.54
C ALA A 320 -6.86 3.62 -7.50
N VAL A 321 -7.17 3.39 -8.77
CA VAL A 321 -6.21 3.16 -9.84
C VAL A 321 -6.53 4.09 -11.01
N ARG A 322 -5.49 4.57 -11.68
CA ARG A 322 -5.63 5.24 -12.98
C ARG A 322 -4.67 4.60 -13.97
N ALA A 323 -5.21 4.08 -15.08
CA ALA A 323 -4.37 3.48 -16.11
C ALA A 323 -4.96 3.69 -17.50
N ALA A 324 -4.11 3.58 -18.52
CA ALA A 324 -4.55 3.58 -19.91
C ALA A 324 -5.42 2.33 -20.20
N VAL A 325 -6.44 2.52 -21.03
CA VAL A 325 -7.15 1.38 -21.63
C VAL A 325 -6.41 1.01 -22.91
N SER A 326 -6.07 -0.26 -23.05
CA SER A 326 -5.37 -0.77 -24.23
C SER A 326 -6.24 -0.59 -25.48
N ALA A 327 -5.61 -0.51 -26.65
CA ALA A 327 -6.33 -0.33 -27.93
C ALA A 327 -7.33 -1.45 -28.22
N ASP A 328 -7.11 -2.64 -27.68
CA ASP A 328 -8.01 -3.79 -27.75
C ASP A 328 -9.20 -3.70 -26.77
N GLY A 329 -9.34 -2.61 -26.02
CA GLY A 329 -10.38 -2.39 -25.03
C GLY A 329 -10.11 -3.06 -23.68
N THR A 330 -8.91 -3.59 -23.44
CA THR A 330 -8.58 -4.22 -22.15
C THR A 330 -7.96 -3.24 -21.15
N PHE A 331 -8.27 -3.45 -19.87
CA PHE A 331 -7.70 -2.71 -18.74
C PHE A 331 -6.99 -3.67 -17.80
N THR A 332 -5.78 -3.33 -17.35
CA THR A 332 -5.01 -4.15 -16.42
C THR A 332 -4.57 -3.32 -15.23
N ALA A 333 -4.72 -3.90 -14.04
CA ALA A 333 -4.27 -3.32 -12.78
C ALA A 333 -3.86 -4.43 -11.81
N SER A 334 -3.14 -4.06 -10.76
CA SER A 334 -2.68 -4.95 -9.71
C SER A 334 -3.60 -4.90 -8.50
N TYR A 335 -3.66 -6.01 -7.78
CA TYR A 335 -4.19 -6.07 -6.42
C TYR A 335 -3.11 -6.60 -5.49
N GLY A 336 -3.21 -6.28 -4.20
CA GLY A 336 -2.29 -6.74 -3.17
C GLY A 336 -3.00 -6.87 -1.83
N LEU A 337 -2.71 -7.93 -1.07
CA LEU A 337 -3.30 -8.21 0.24
C LEU A 337 -2.32 -9.05 1.08
N PRO A 338 -1.95 -8.62 2.31
CA PRO A 338 -1.24 -9.48 3.24
C PRO A 338 -2.16 -10.60 3.75
N LEU A 339 -1.63 -11.81 3.81
CA LEU A 339 -2.36 -13.01 4.24
C LEU A 339 -1.49 -13.86 5.15
N ARG A 340 -2.09 -14.40 6.21
CA ARG A 340 -1.45 -15.43 7.03
C ARG A 340 -1.40 -16.76 6.26
N PRO A 341 -0.52 -17.70 6.68
CA PRO A 341 -0.52 -19.05 6.13
C PRO A 341 -1.91 -19.70 6.21
N GLY A 342 -2.36 -20.31 5.12
CA GLY A 342 -3.70 -20.90 5.04
C GLY A 342 -4.29 -20.94 3.64
N ARG A 343 -5.52 -21.43 3.55
CA ARG A 343 -6.29 -21.52 2.31
C ARG A 343 -7.40 -20.49 2.28
N TYR A 344 -7.49 -19.78 1.17
CA TYR A 344 -8.44 -18.69 0.98
C TYR A 344 -9.08 -18.73 -0.41
N VAL A 345 -10.22 -18.08 -0.54
CA VAL A 345 -10.75 -17.61 -1.81
C VAL A 345 -10.52 -16.10 -1.88
N LEU A 346 -9.68 -15.68 -2.81
CA LEU A 346 -9.52 -14.26 -3.15
C LEU A 346 -10.71 -13.80 -3.96
N ARG A 347 -11.27 -12.66 -3.58
CA ARG A 347 -12.31 -11.93 -4.30
C ARG A 347 -11.72 -10.59 -4.72
N VAL A 348 -11.62 -10.36 -6.02
CA VAL A 348 -11.07 -9.13 -6.57
C VAL A 348 -12.13 -8.49 -7.46
N GLY A 349 -12.44 -7.23 -7.18
CA GLY A 349 -13.42 -6.44 -7.91
C GLY A 349 -12.77 -5.27 -8.63
N LEU A 350 -13.40 -4.86 -9.73
CA LEU A 350 -13.13 -3.61 -10.42
C LEU A 350 -14.42 -2.80 -10.50
N LEU A 351 -14.39 -1.58 -9.95
CA LEU A 351 -15.46 -0.60 -10.06
C LEU A 351 -15.02 0.49 -11.04
N ALA A 352 -15.73 0.63 -12.15
CA ALA A 352 -15.52 1.59 -13.21
C ALA A 352 -16.78 2.44 -13.40
N GLY A 353 -16.86 3.58 -12.70
CA GLY A 353 -18.08 4.38 -12.64
C GLY A 353 -19.20 3.66 -11.90
N ASP A 354 -20.35 3.47 -12.55
CA ASP A 354 -21.49 2.70 -12.05
C ASP A 354 -21.35 1.18 -12.29
N LYS A 355 -20.38 0.78 -13.12
CA LYS A 355 -20.18 -0.62 -13.52
C LYS A 355 -19.22 -1.34 -12.59
N THR A 356 -19.56 -2.57 -12.23
CA THR A 356 -18.77 -3.41 -11.35
C THR A 356 -18.70 -4.83 -11.88
N SER A 357 -17.52 -5.42 -11.73
CA SER A 357 -17.31 -6.85 -11.94
C SER A 357 -16.44 -7.40 -10.84
N VAL A 358 -16.73 -8.62 -10.41
CA VAL A 358 -15.96 -9.34 -9.39
C VAL A 358 -15.58 -10.70 -9.92
N ALA A 359 -14.33 -11.07 -9.73
CA ALA A 359 -13.80 -12.39 -10.02
C ALA A 359 -13.26 -13.01 -8.73
N SER A 360 -13.16 -14.34 -8.71
CA SER A 360 -12.64 -15.06 -7.55
C SER A 360 -11.72 -16.18 -7.95
N THR A 361 -10.70 -16.44 -7.14
CA THR A 361 -9.75 -17.53 -7.34
C THR A 361 -9.32 -18.10 -6.00
N PRO A 362 -9.17 -19.43 -5.87
CA PRO A 362 -8.53 -20.00 -4.69
C PRO A 362 -7.06 -19.56 -4.62
N ILE A 363 -6.54 -19.46 -3.39
CA ILE A 363 -5.12 -19.27 -3.12
C ILE A 363 -4.74 -20.06 -1.87
N GLU A 364 -3.55 -20.66 -1.91
CA GLU A 364 -2.91 -21.29 -0.76
C GLU A 364 -1.66 -20.50 -0.42
N VAL A 365 -1.60 -20.04 0.83
CA VAL A 365 -0.49 -19.25 1.36
C VAL A 365 0.39 -20.19 2.19
N PRO A 366 1.63 -20.47 1.76
CA PRO A 366 2.54 -21.32 2.52
C PRO A 366 2.92 -20.70 3.87
N ASP A 367 3.19 -21.56 4.85
CA ASP A 367 3.90 -21.17 6.06
C ASP A 367 5.40 -21.11 5.75
N TYR A 368 5.91 -19.91 5.48
CA TYR A 368 7.33 -19.71 5.16
C TYR A 368 8.25 -19.84 6.39
N ASP A 369 7.70 -19.72 7.60
CA ASP A 369 8.43 -19.81 8.86
C ASP A 369 8.54 -21.24 9.39
N ALA A 370 7.69 -22.15 8.89
CA ALA A 370 7.83 -23.58 9.17
C ALA A 370 9.25 -24.08 8.77
N PRO A 371 9.79 -25.12 9.42
CA PRO A 371 11.09 -25.68 9.04
C PRO A 371 11.14 -26.18 7.60
N GLY A 372 12.34 -26.16 7.00
CA GLY A 372 12.62 -26.69 5.67
C GLY A 372 12.62 -25.65 4.54
N LEU A 373 13.37 -25.96 3.49
CA LEU A 373 13.54 -25.15 2.29
C LEU A 373 12.20 -24.88 1.61
N LYS A 374 11.94 -23.62 1.26
CA LYS A 374 10.72 -23.19 0.54
C LYS A 374 11.09 -22.18 -0.54
N LEU A 375 10.28 -22.16 -1.59
CA LEU A 375 10.39 -21.21 -2.68
C LEU A 375 9.18 -20.28 -2.67
N GLY A 376 9.43 -18.98 -2.87
CA GLY A 376 8.41 -18.01 -3.20
C GLY A 376 7.87 -18.21 -4.62
N SER A 377 7.00 -17.30 -5.05
CA SER A 377 6.57 -17.29 -6.45
C SER A 377 7.73 -16.96 -7.38
N LEU A 378 7.87 -17.75 -8.46
CA LEU A 378 8.78 -17.43 -9.55
C LEU A 378 8.12 -16.41 -10.47
N LEU A 379 8.66 -15.19 -10.49
CA LEU A 379 8.18 -14.10 -11.32
C LEU A 379 8.99 -14.00 -12.60
N VAL A 380 8.31 -13.77 -13.73
CA VAL A 380 8.91 -13.39 -15.01
C VAL A 380 8.33 -12.04 -15.42
N TYR A 381 9.19 -11.10 -15.78
CA TYR A 381 8.78 -9.74 -16.12
C TYR A 381 9.75 -9.13 -17.14
N PRO A 382 9.29 -8.19 -17.98
CA PRO A 382 10.17 -7.53 -18.91
C PRO A 382 10.99 -6.46 -18.20
N GLU A 383 12.18 -6.19 -18.71
CA GLU A 383 12.95 -5.02 -18.33
C GLU A 383 12.14 -3.76 -18.69
N THR A 384 12.00 -2.85 -17.73
CA THR A 384 11.30 -1.58 -17.93
C THR A 384 12.28 -0.44 -17.76
N SER A 385 12.13 0.60 -18.60
CA SER A 385 12.82 1.88 -18.43
C SER A 385 12.57 2.46 -17.03
N ALA A 386 13.49 3.30 -16.55
CA ALA A 386 13.49 3.87 -15.20
C ALA A 386 12.07 4.25 -14.74
N ALA A 387 11.62 3.60 -13.67
CA ALA A 387 10.25 3.76 -13.20
C ALA A 387 10.01 5.21 -12.75
N PRO A 388 8.84 5.79 -13.08
CA PRO A 388 8.44 7.10 -12.56
C PRO A 388 8.40 7.09 -11.02
N PRO A 389 8.24 8.25 -10.35
CA PRO A 389 8.04 8.32 -8.90
C PRO A 389 6.94 7.37 -8.39
N ALA A 390 6.96 7.01 -7.10
CA ALA A 390 5.99 6.08 -6.54
C ALA A 390 4.61 6.72 -6.55
N ASP A 391 3.66 6.12 -7.25
CA ASP A 391 2.26 6.53 -7.26
C ASP A 391 1.40 5.37 -6.76
N ALA A 392 0.63 5.61 -5.70
CA ALA A 392 -0.28 4.61 -5.15
C ALA A 392 -1.38 4.20 -6.15
N ARG A 393 -1.71 5.10 -7.09
CA ARG A 393 -2.70 4.90 -8.16
C ARG A 393 -2.13 4.21 -9.39
N ASP A 394 -0.83 3.93 -9.42
CA ASP A 394 -0.19 3.21 -10.51
C ASP A 394 -0.82 1.81 -10.70
N PRO A 395 -1.05 1.36 -11.96
CA PRO A 395 -1.64 0.04 -12.22
C PRO A 395 -0.81 -1.12 -11.67
N TYR A 396 0.47 -0.95 -11.37
CA TYR A 396 1.36 -1.98 -10.86
C TYR A 396 1.87 -1.68 -9.44
N SER A 397 1.25 -0.77 -8.70
CA SER A 397 1.75 -0.37 -7.38
C SER A 397 1.90 -1.52 -6.37
N ALA A 398 1.11 -2.59 -6.50
CA ALA A 398 1.23 -3.80 -5.66
C ALA A 398 2.47 -4.65 -5.98
N PHE A 399 3.22 -4.34 -7.05
CA PHE A 399 4.45 -5.02 -7.44
C PHE A 399 5.69 -4.20 -7.12
N THR A 400 5.70 -3.60 -5.93
CA THR A 400 6.84 -2.85 -5.39
C THR A 400 7.48 -3.64 -4.25
N VAL A 401 8.75 -4.03 -4.41
CA VAL A 401 9.52 -4.76 -3.39
C VAL A 401 10.78 -3.95 -3.08
N GLY A 402 10.79 -3.27 -1.94
CA GLY A 402 11.84 -2.31 -1.61
C GLY A 402 11.91 -1.19 -2.66
N ALA A 403 13.08 -1.02 -3.30
CA ALA A 403 13.25 -0.06 -4.40
C ALA A 403 12.87 -0.64 -5.78
N LEU A 404 12.69 -1.96 -5.89
CA LEU A 404 12.40 -2.64 -7.14
C LEU A 404 10.91 -2.52 -7.47
N ARG A 405 10.61 -2.11 -8.70
CA ARG A 405 9.25 -2.10 -9.23
C ARG A 405 9.16 -3.03 -10.42
N LEU A 406 8.23 -3.96 -10.33
CA LEU A 406 8.05 -5.00 -11.32
C LEU A 406 6.81 -4.71 -12.15
N HIS A 407 6.91 -4.96 -13.46
CA HIS A 407 5.79 -4.83 -14.39
C HIS A 407 5.46 -6.19 -15.02
N PRO A 408 4.98 -7.18 -14.22
CA PRO A 408 4.62 -8.48 -14.77
C PRO A 408 3.52 -8.34 -15.83
N ARG A 409 3.51 -9.25 -16.80
CA ARG A 409 2.49 -9.28 -17.86
C ARG A 409 1.37 -10.25 -17.50
N PHE A 410 0.13 -9.83 -17.74
CA PHE A 410 -1.01 -10.73 -17.67
C PHE A 410 -0.84 -11.85 -18.71
N GLY A 411 -0.94 -13.11 -18.30
CA GLY A 411 -0.69 -14.31 -19.10
C GLY A 411 0.78 -14.64 -19.36
N ASN A 412 1.74 -13.87 -18.82
CA ASN A 412 3.17 -14.01 -19.12
C ASN A 412 3.47 -14.05 -20.64
N VAL A 413 2.79 -13.18 -21.40
CA VAL A 413 3.01 -13.03 -22.84
C VAL A 413 3.96 -11.86 -23.08
N PHE A 414 5.02 -12.12 -23.85
CA PHE A 414 6.10 -11.18 -24.13
C PHE A 414 6.36 -11.10 -25.63
N ALA A 415 6.88 -9.97 -26.10
CA ALA A 415 7.25 -9.76 -27.50
C ALA A 415 8.75 -10.00 -27.71
N LYS A 416 9.17 -10.29 -28.95
CA LYS A 416 10.59 -10.47 -29.28
C LYS A 416 11.48 -9.26 -28.98
N VAL A 417 10.89 -8.07 -28.90
CA VAL A 417 11.58 -6.82 -28.54
C VAL A 417 11.91 -6.71 -27.05
N ASP A 418 11.26 -7.52 -26.20
CA ASP A 418 11.46 -7.49 -24.76
C ASP A 418 12.81 -8.13 -24.36
N SER A 419 13.36 -7.64 -23.25
CA SER A 419 14.38 -8.35 -22.46
C SER A 419 13.72 -8.86 -21.19
N LEU A 420 13.89 -10.13 -20.84
CA LEU A 420 13.23 -10.71 -19.66
C LEU A 420 14.15 -10.83 -18.46
N HIS A 421 13.56 -10.60 -17.29
CA HIS A 421 14.09 -11.02 -16.01
C HIS A 421 13.20 -12.11 -15.42
N ALA A 422 13.81 -12.98 -14.63
CA ALA A 422 13.09 -13.80 -13.67
C ALA A 422 13.74 -13.75 -12.30
N VAL A 423 12.90 -13.84 -11.26
CA VAL A 423 13.32 -13.73 -9.87
C VAL A 423 12.51 -14.67 -8.99
N CYS A 424 13.16 -15.28 -8.01
CA CYS A 424 12.53 -16.07 -6.97
C CYS A 424 13.20 -15.80 -5.63
N VAL A 425 12.42 -15.79 -4.56
CA VAL A 425 12.95 -15.76 -3.19
C VAL A 425 12.95 -17.18 -2.62
N ILE A 426 14.00 -17.51 -1.88
CA ILE A 426 14.24 -18.79 -1.23
C ILE A 426 14.19 -18.54 0.27
N TYR A 427 13.55 -19.44 1.01
CA TYR A 427 13.35 -19.32 2.46
C TYR A 427 13.72 -20.62 3.18
N GLY A 428 14.00 -20.51 4.48
CA GLY A 428 14.13 -21.67 5.37
C GLY A 428 15.46 -22.43 5.29
N GLY A 429 16.54 -21.79 4.83
CA GLY A 429 17.88 -22.38 4.83
C GLY A 429 18.34 -22.74 6.24
N GLN A 430 18.71 -24.00 6.45
CA GLN A 430 19.06 -24.51 7.77
C GLN A 430 20.49 -24.13 8.15
N PRO A 431 20.74 -23.67 9.38
CA PRO A 431 22.10 -23.39 9.83
C PRO A 431 22.89 -24.69 9.98
N ASP A 432 24.13 -24.70 9.50
CA ASP A 432 25.08 -25.77 9.77
C ASP A 432 25.44 -25.82 11.26
N ALA A 433 25.53 -27.03 11.82
CA ALA A 433 25.72 -27.22 13.26
C ALA A 433 27.09 -26.75 13.76
N ALA A 434 28.12 -26.71 12.90
CA ALA A 434 29.47 -26.30 13.28
C ALA A 434 29.68 -24.79 13.12
N THR A 435 29.17 -24.22 12.04
CA THR A 435 29.41 -22.82 11.66
C THR A 435 28.27 -21.88 12.06
N GLY A 436 27.08 -22.41 12.34
CA GLY A 436 25.86 -21.63 12.58
C GLY A 436 25.32 -20.93 11.32
N LYS A 437 25.94 -21.13 10.16
CA LYS A 437 25.58 -20.46 8.91
C LYS A 437 24.77 -21.38 7.99
N PRO A 438 23.70 -20.88 7.36
CA PRO A 438 23.05 -21.58 6.26
C PRO A 438 23.97 -21.76 5.06
N SER A 439 23.62 -22.70 4.17
CA SER A 439 24.31 -22.89 2.90
C SER A 439 23.30 -23.30 1.82
N LEU A 440 22.86 -22.33 1.04
CA LEU A 440 21.90 -22.53 -0.06
C LEU A 440 22.63 -22.46 -1.39
N ARG A 441 22.23 -23.27 -2.37
CA ARG A 441 22.65 -23.12 -3.76
C ARG A 441 21.42 -23.11 -4.66
N ALA A 442 21.35 -22.16 -5.58
CA ALA A 442 20.24 -22.07 -6.52
C ALA A 442 20.64 -21.62 -7.91
N ARG A 443 19.80 -21.94 -8.89
CA ARG A 443 19.95 -21.50 -10.28
C ARG A 443 18.59 -21.30 -10.93
N LEU A 444 18.49 -20.26 -11.75
CA LEU A 444 17.35 -20.01 -12.63
C LEU A 444 17.68 -20.31 -14.10
N SER A 445 16.68 -20.78 -14.83
CA SER A 445 16.77 -21.10 -16.25
C SER A 445 15.48 -20.79 -16.99
N PHE A 446 15.61 -20.46 -18.28
CA PHE A 446 14.52 -20.44 -19.24
C PHE A 446 14.66 -21.64 -20.15
N ASN A 447 13.58 -22.42 -20.24
CA ASN A 447 13.57 -23.73 -20.87
C ASN A 447 12.57 -23.73 -22.03
N LYS A 448 12.95 -24.39 -23.13
CA LYS A 448 12.06 -24.74 -24.24
C LYS A 448 12.05 -26.25 -24.39
N GLU A 449 10.88 -26.86 -24.36
CA GLU A 449 10.73 -28.34 -24.49
C GLU A 449 11.63 -29.10 -23.49
N GLY A 450 11.72 -28.59 -22.26
CA GLY A 450 12.53 -29.17 -21.18
C GLY A 450 14.04 -28.90 -21.27
N ARG A 451 14.53 -28.23 -22.32
CA ARG A 451 15.95 -27.89 -22.47
C ARG A 451 16.21 -26.43 -22.13
N PRO A 452 17.25 -26.11 -21.35
CA PRO A 452 17.58 -24.73 -21.06
C PRO A 452 18.11 -24.02 -22.30
N VAL A 453 17.50 -22.88 -22.61
CA VAL A 453 17.90 -21.96 -23.70
C VAL A 453 18.59 -20.71 -23.17
N ALA A 454 18.38 -20.37 -21.89
CA ALA A 454 19.15 -19.40 -21.12
C ALA A 454 19.21 -19.82 -19.66
N MET A 455 20.32 -19.56 -18.97
CA MET A 455 20.43 -19.85 -17.53
C MET A 455 21.43 -18.93 -16.84
N GLY A 456 21.18 -18.62 -15.58
CA GLY A 456 22.15 -17.98 -14.70
C GLY A 456 23.22 -18.96 -14.24
N GLN A 457 24.32 -18.44 -13.68
CA GLN A 457 25.27 -19.30 -12.97
C GLN A 457 24.64 -19.79 -11.65
N PRO A 458 24.98 -21.00 -11.18
CA PRO A 458 24.61 -21.41 -9.83
C PRO A 458 25.19 -20.43 -8.80
N GLU A 459 24.32 -19.83 -8.00
CA GLU A 459 24.68 -18.93 -6.90
C GLU A 459 24.66 -19.69 -5.58
N THR A 460 25.53 -19.32 -4.64
CA THR A 460 25.57 -19.88 -3.29
C THR A 460 25.38 -18.75 -2.27
N PHE A 461 24.57 -19.00 -1.24
CA PHE A 461 24.17 -18.02 -0.24
C PHE A 461 24.44 -18.57 1.17
N ASP A 462 24.94 -17.74 2.07
CA ASP A 462 25.17 -18.08 3.48
C ASP A 462 24.10 -17.50 4.43
N THR A 463 22.95 -17.14 3.87
CA THR A 463 21.77 -16.59 4.58
C THR A 463 20.60 -17.56 4.53
N ALA A 464 19.73 -17.51 5.54
CA ALA A 464 18.56 -18.39 5.63
C ALA A 464 17.47 -18.05 4.59
N SER A 465 17.51 -16.83 4.06
CA SER A 465 16.70 -16.39 2.93
C SER A 465 17.59 -15.74 1.87
N ALA A 466 17.29 -15.98 0.61
CA ALA A 466 18.09 -15.51 -0.52
C ALA A 466 17.20 -15.15 -1.72
N VAL A 467 17.69 -14.28 -2.59
CA VAL A 467 17.03 -13.95 -3.86
C VAL A 467 17.92 -14.48 -4.98
N VAL A 468 17.35 -15.28 -5.86
CA VAL A 468 18.01 -15.76 -7.08
C VAL A 468 17.33 -15.11 -8.28
N SER A 469 18.10 -14.70 -9.27
CA SER A 469 17.57 -14.07 -10.48
C SER A 469 18.33 -14.47 -11.74
N VAL A 470 17.69 -14.27 -12.89
CA VAL A 470 18.34 -14.34 -14.20
C VAL A 470 17.83 -13.21 -15.08
N GLY A 471 18.71 -12.60 -15.86
CA GLY A 471 18.38 -11.54 -16.81
C GLY A 471 19.22 -10.26 -16.61
N PRO A 472 19.07 -9.27 -17.50
CA PRO A 472 18.13 -9.26 -18.63
C PRO A 472 18.53 -10.28 -19.71
N VAL A 473 17.58 -11.04 -20.23
CA VAL A 473 17.75 -11.98 -21.35
C VAL A 473 16.99 -11.43 -22.57
N PRO A 474 17.68 -10.91 -23.59
CA PRO A 474 17.04 -10.44 -24.81
C PRO A 474 16.29 -11.55 -25.54
N LEU A 475 15.04 -11.31 -25.94
CA LEU A 475 14.22 -12.30 -26.65
C LEU A 475 14.38 -12.28 -28.18
N ALA A 476 15.23 -11.41 -28.72
CA ALA A 476 15.39 -11.21 -30.16
C ALA A 476 15.72 -12.51 -30.93
N ASP A 477 16.55 -13.37 -30.33
CA ASP A 477 16.97 -14.65 -30.92
C ASP A 477 16.08 -15.84 -30.53
N PHE A 478 15.08 -15.61 -29.68
CA PHE A 478 14.14 -16.64 -29.29
C PHE A 478 13.09 -16.81 -30.39
N THR A 479 12.72 -18.07 -30.65
CA THR A 479 11.60 -18.41 -31.53
C THR A 479 10.27 -18.16 -30.81
N PRO A 480 9.24 -17.63 -31.46
CA PRO A 480 7.90 -17.57 -30.86
C PRO A 480 7.41 -18.94 -30.38
N GLY A 481 6.68 -18.96 -29.26
CA GLY A 481 6.15 -20.19 -28.67
C GLY A 481 6.17 -20.18 -27.14
N ARG A 482 5.90 -21.35 -26.56
CA ARG A 482 5.83 -21.56 -25.10
C ARG A 482 7.17 -21.95 -24.52
N TYR A 483 7.45 -21.39 -23.35
CA TYR A 483 8.66 -21.59 -22.56
C TYR A 483 8.30 -21.78 -21.09
N VAL A 484 9.25 -22.27 -20.30
CA VAL A 484 9.14 -22.44 -18.86
C VAL A 484 10.33 -21.79 -18.19
N ALA A 485 10.09 -20.85 -17.28
CA ALA A 485 11.11 -20.43 -16.33
C ALA A 485 11.13 -21.41 -15.16
N ARG A 486 12.32 -21.83 -14.74
CA ARG A 486 12.52 -22.82 -13.68
C ARG A 486 13.62 -22.39 -12.73
N VAL A 487 13.31 -22.41 -11.43
CA VAL A 487 14.31 -22.32 -10.35
C VAL A 487 14.54 -23.70 -9.75
N GLU A 488 15.80 -24.03 -9.52
CA GLU A 488 16.24 -25.19 -8.74
C GLU A 488 17.01 -24.66 -7.54
N ALA A 489 16.62 -25.01 -6.31
CA ALA A 489 17.32 -24.66 -5.09
C ALA A 489 17.63 -25.90 -4.27
N ILE A 490 18.77 -25.92 -3.61
CA ILE A 490 19.19 -26.97 -2.67
C ILE A 490 19.75 -26.31 -1.41
N ASP A 491 19.33 -26.83 -0.27
CA ASP A 491 19.97 -26.59 1.01
C ASP A 491 21.10 -27.61 1.16
N LEU A 492 22.35 -27.14 1.10
CA LEU A 492 23.54 -27.98 1.15
C LEU A 492 23.78 -28.56 2.55
N VAL A 493 23.14 -28.01 3.60
CA VAL A 493 23.23 -28.55 4.97
C VAL A 493 22.31 -29.74 5.13
N SER A 494 21.05 -29.60 4.72
CA SER A 494 20.04 -30.67 4.86
C SER A 494 19.99 -31.65 3.67
N GLY A 495 20.59 -31.28 2.54
CA GLY A 495 20.53 -32.03 1.27
C GLY A 495 19.16 -31.95 0.59
N LYS A 496 18.21 -31.19 1.12
CA LYS A 496 16.86 -31.05 0.55
C LYS A 496 16.88 -30.06 -0.60
N SER A 497 16.14 -30.38 -1.66
CA SER A 497 16.02 -29.54 -2.85
C SER A 497 14.57 -29.27 -3.19
N GLU A 498 14.32 -28.06 -3.68
CA GLU A 498 13.02 -27.59 -4.12
C GLU A 498 13.12 -27.05 -5.54
N THR A 499 12.04 -27.17 -6.30
CA THR A 499 11.94 -26.66 -7.67
C THR A 499 10.63 -25.92 -7.83
N GLN A 500 10.65 -24.81 -8.56
CA GLN A 500 9.46 -24.07 -8.93
C GLN A 500 9.52 -23.67 -10.40
N GLU A 501 8.37 -23.70 -11.07
CA GLU A 501 8.25 -23.41 -12.49
C GLU A 501 7.13 -22.40 -12.76
N THR A 502 7.29 -21.61 -13.82
CA THR A 502 6.22 -20.77 -14.36
C THR A 502 6.32 -20.72 -15.88
N ALA A 503 5.17 -20.84 -16.55
CA ALA A 503 5.11 -20.79 -18.00
C ALA A 503 5.09 -19.34 -18.51
N PHE A 504 5.67 -19.14 -19.68
CA PHE A 504 5.56 -17.89 -20.44
C PHE A 504 5.51 -18.14 -21.94
N GLU A 505 5.00 -17.17 -22.68
CA GLU A 505 4.86 -17.24 -24.13
C GLU A 505 5.58 -16.06 -24.80
N ILE A 506 6.32 -16.35 -25.87
CA ILE A 506 6.94 -15.34 -26.72
C ILE A 506 6.11 -15.24 -28.00
N GLN A 507 5.64 -14.04 -28.29
CA GLN A 507 4.93 -13.69 -29.51
C GLN A 507 5.81 -12.87 -30.45
N PRO A 508 5.49 -12.84 -31.76
CA PRO A 508 6.28 -12.18 -32.80
C PRO A 508 6.67 -10.73 -32.48
#